data_AF-A0A7D5TRS1-F1
#
_entry.id   AF-A0A7D5TRS1-F1
#
_cell.length_a   1.000
_cell.length_b   1.000
_cell.length_c   1.000
_cell.angle_alpha   90.00
_cell.angle_beta   90.00
_cell.angle_gamma   90.00
#
_symmetry.space_group_name_H-M   'P 1'
#
loop_
_entity.id
_entity.type
_entity.pdbx_description
1 polymer ?
#
loop_
_entity_poly.entity_id
_entity_poly.type
_entity_poly.pdbx_seq_one_letter_code
_entity_poly.pdbx_strand_id
1 'polypeptide(L)'
;MLVVDDDEAVADVYASQLSESYDVLTAYDGESALEQVTEDVDVVLLDRRMHGLSGREVLERIRGRDIDCGVVMVTAVDPGFDIVDMGFDDYLLKPVEGAELQSVVAETVNRLDKRAVVREYHALSAKVATLRVEKNPAELEDSDEYQRLLDRLDDLEARIEAGGDGARSDD
;
A
#
# COMPACT_ATOMS: atom_id res chain seq x y z
N MET A 1 0.60 4.46 9.28
CA MET A 1 -0.63 3.64 9.15
C MET A 1 -1.80 4.37 9.80
N LEU A 2 -3.03 4.17 9.31
CA LEU A 2 -4.25 4.77 9.86
C LEU A 2 -5.28 3.68 10.18
N VAL A 3 -5.83 3.69 11.39
CA VAL A 3 -6.95 2.83 11.81
C VAL A 3 -8.21 3.67 11.89
N VAL A 4 -9.27 3.21 11.23
CA VAL A 4 -10.52 3.93 11.10
C VAL A 4 -11.69 3.04 11.53
N ASP A 5 -12.30 3.38 12.67
CA ASP A 5 -13.43 2.67 13.25
C ASP A 5 -14.21 3.63 14.15
N ASP A 6 -15.53 3.69 14.04
CA ASP A 6 -16.35 4.54 14.89
C ASP A 6 -16.61 3.95 16.28
N ASP A 7 -16.25 2.68 16.49
CA ASP A 7 -16.04 2.12 17.82
C ASP A 7 -14.61 2.44 18.29
N GLU A 8 -14.47 3.50 19.09
CA GLU A 8 -13.19 3.96 19.64
C GLU A 8 -12.41 2.84 20.34
N ALA A 9 -13.10 1.95 21.05
CA ALA A 9 -12.44 0.86 21.78
C ALA A 9 -11.85 -0.17 20.80
N VAL A 10 -12.53 -0.44 19.68
CA VAL A 10 -12.02 -1.34 18.64
C VAL A 10 -10.84 -0.71 17.91
N ALA A 11 -10.95 0.56 17.51
CA ALA A 11 -9.85 1.31 16.88
C ALA A 11 -8.61 1.31 17.76
N ASP A 12 -8.75 1.63 19.05
CA ASP A 12 -7.63 1.70 20.00
C ASP A 12 -6.99 0.33 20.24
N VAL A 13 -7.77 -0.75 20.27
CA VAL A 13 -7.25 -2.11 20.39
C VAL A 13 -6.40 -2.48 19.17
N TYR A 14 -6.90 -2.22 17.96
CA TYR A 14 -6.13 -2.49 16.74
C TYR A 14 -4.88 -1.61 16.65
N ALA A 15 -4.97 -0.34 17.01
CA ALA A 15 -3.82 0.54 17.07
C ALA A 15 -2.77 0.03 18.06
N SER A 16 -3.18 -0.39 19.26
CA SER A 16 -2.27 -0.96 20.26
C SER A 16 -1.64 -2.28 19.81
N GLN A 17 -2.33 -3.11 19.03
CA GLN A 17 -1.77 -4.36 18.51
C GLN A 17 -0.70 -4.12 17.43
N LEU A 18 -0.73 -2.96 16.78
CA LEU A 18 0.11 -2.62 15.64
C LEU A 18 1.22 -1.63 16.00
N SER A 19 1.10 -0.91 17.12
CA SER A 19 2.01 0.15 17.55
C SER A 19 3.45 -0.31 17.85
N GLU A 20 3.68 -1.60 18.09
CA GLU A 20 5.05 -2.13 18.26
C GLU A 20 5.82 -2.22 16.95
N SER A 21 5.12 -2.30 15.81
CA SER A 21 5.71 -2.51 14.48
C SER A 21 5.52 -1.33 13.53
N TYR A 22 4.54 -0.47 13.79
CA TYR A 22 4.13 0.60 12.88
C TYR A 22 3.83 1.90 13.64
N ASP A 23 4.03 3.03 12.96
CA ASP A 23 3.48 4.31 13.41
C ASP A 23 1.98 4.35 13.06
N VAL A 24 1.12 4.33 14.09
CA VAL A 24 -0.32 4.20 13.94
C VAL A 24 -1.05 5.47 14.38
N LEU A 25 -1.87 6.00 13.48
CA LEU A 25 -2.86 7.04 13.74
C LEU A 25 -4.25 6.40 13.88
N THR A 26 -5.15 7.05 14.61
CA THR A 26 -6.55 6.64 14.74
C THR A 26 -7.50 7.74 14.26
N ALA A 27 -8.58 7.33 13.62
CA ALA A 27 -9.72 8.18 13.30
C ALA A 27 -11.01 7.46 13.67
N TYR A 28 -11.92 8.16 14.34
CA TYR A 28 -13.15 7.58 14.87
C TYR A 28 -14.39 7.88 14.02
N ASP A 29 -14.17 8.45 12.84
CA ASP A 29 -15.19 8.75 11.86
C ASP A 29 -14.56 8.97 10.48
N GLY A 30 -15.38 8.91 9.43
CA GLY A 30 -14.90 9.04 8.07
C GLY A 30 -14.39 10.44 7.68
N GLU A 31 -14.85 11.52 8.34
CA GLU A 31 -14.34 12.87 8.05
C GLU A 31 -12.92 13.02 8.60
N SER A 32 -12.72 12.67 9.87
CA SER A 32 -11.41 12.62 10.52
C SER A 32 -10.43 11.73 9.76
N ALA A 33 -10.89 10.57 9.26
CA ALA A 33 -10.07 9.67 8.45
C ALA A 33 -9.58 10.35 7.16
N LEU A 34 -10.46 11.09 6.50
CA LEU A 34 -10.14 11.81 5.26
C LEU A 34 -9.28 13.04 5.48
N GLU A 35 -9.25 13.62 6.68
CA GLU A 35 -8.32 14.68 7.05
C GLU A 35 -6.92 14.14 7.33
N GLN A 36 -6.84 12.96 7.95
CA GLN A 36 -5.58 12.33 8.36
C GLN A 36 -4.91 11.51 7.27
N VAL A 37 -5.66 10.98 6.29
CA VAL A 37 -5.09 10.19 5.20
C VAL A 37 -4.32 11.08 4.21
N THR A 38 -2.99 10.90 4.19
CA THR A 38 -2.06 11.59 3.28
C THR A 38 -1.27 10.57 2.46
N GLU A 39 -0.40 11.05 1.57
CA GLU A 39 0.52 10.21 0.78
C GLU A 39 1.55 9.45 1.65
N ASP A 40 1.75 9.87 2.91
CA ASP A 40 2.65 9.22 3.86
C ASP A 40 2.00 8.03 4.59
N VAL A 41 0.69 7.81 4.40
CA VAL A 41 -0.02 6.68 5.01
C VAL A 41 0.10 5.46 4.12
N ASP A 42 0.92 4.48 4.51
CA ASP A 42 1.09 3.26 3.70
C ASP A 42 -0.16 2.37 3.70
N VAL A 43 -0.80 2.19 4.87
CA VAL A 43 -1.95 1.30 5.04
C VAL A 43 -3.06 1.99 5.83
N VAL A 44 -4.30 1.75 5.42
CA VAL A 44 -5.52 2.14 6.13
C VAL A 44 -6.30 0.88 6.51
N LEU A 45 -6.53 0.67 7.81
CA LEU A 45 -7.53 -0.27 8.30
C LEU A 45 -8.86 0.45 8.40
N LEU A 46 -9.88 -0.04 7.72
CA LEU A 46 -11.13 0.70 7.53
C LEU A 46 -12.36 -0.14 7.87
N ASP A 47 -13.13 0.28 8.88
CA ASP A 47 -14.44 -0.29 9.11
C ASP A 47 -15.46 0.15 8.04
N ARG A 48 -16.29 -0.79 7.59
CA ARG A 48 -17.28 -0.55 6.54
C ARG A 48 -18.53 0.19 7.05
N ARG A 49 -18.95 -0.06 8.29
CA ARG A 49 -20.16 0.50 8.92
C ARG A 49 -19.77 1.51 9.99
N MET A 50 -19.59 2.75 9.56
CA MET A 50 -19.44 3.89 10.46
C MET A 50 -20.67 4.80 10.42
N HIS A 51 -20.93 5.50 11.52
CA HIS A 51 -21.87 6.62 11.53
C HIS A 51 -21.36 7.77 10.64
N GLY A 52 -22.27 8.43 9.93
CA GLY A 52 -21.92 9.51 9.00
C GLY A 52 -21.41 8.96 7.67
N LEU A 53 -20.13 9.21 7.36
CA LEU A 53 -19.50 8.69 6.15
C LEU A 53 -19.18 7.20 6.30
N SER A 54 -19.75 6.38 5.42
CA SER A 54 -19.46 4.94 5.44
C SER A 54 -18.01 4.63 5.01
N GLY A 55 -17.47 3.49 5.43
CA GLY A 55 -16.13 3.06 5.01
C GLY A 55 -16.01 2.92 3.49
N ARG A 56 -17.10 2.53 2.81
CA ARG A 56 -17.13 2.50 1.34
C ARG A 56 -16.91 3.90 0.76
N GLU A 57 -17.61 4.90 1.28
CA GLU A 57 -17.50 6.30 0.83
C GLU A 57 -16.13 6.92 1.15
N VAL A 58 -15.50 6.51 2.26
CA VAL A 58 -14.13 6.88 2.60
C VAL A 58 -13.15 6.26 1.60
N LEU A 59 -13.27 4.96 1.32
CA LEU A 59 -12.45 4.26 0.33
C LEU A 59 -12.56 4.89 -1.06
N GLU A 60 -13.78 5.17 -1.53
CA GLU A 60 -14.00 5.84 -2.82
C GLU A 60 -13.31 7.21 -2.88
N ARG A 61 -13.34 7.99 -1.78
CA ARG A 61 -12.66 9.30 -1.71
C ARG A 61 -11.14 9.18 -1.62
N ILE A 62 -10.61 8.19 -0.91
CA ILE A 62 -9.17 7.89 -0.88
C ILE A 62 -8.68 7.60 -2.30
N ARG A 63 -9.37 6.70 -3.02
CA ARG A 63 -9.04 6.36 -4.41
C ARG A 63 -9.22 7.55 -5.36
N GLY A 64 -10.24 8.37 -5.15
CA GLY A 64 -10.46 9.60 -5.93
C GLY A 64 -9.42 10.70 -5.71
N ARG A 65 -8.57 10.60 -4.67
CA ARG A 65 -7.42 11.48 -4.42
C ARG A 65 -6.10 10.93 -4.97
N ASP A 66 -6.14 9.79 -5.67
CA ASP A 66 -4.95 9.09 -6.18
C ASP A 66 -3.90 8.73 -5.10
N ILE A 67 -4.36 8.53 -3.85
CA ILE A 67 -3.48 8.08 -2.75
C ILE A 67 -3.23 6.57 -2.90
N ASP A 68 -1.97 6.20 -3.15
CA ASP A 68 -1.51 4.81 -3.38
C ASP A 68 -1.25 4.05 -2.07
N CYS A 69 -2.20 4.16 -1.12
CA CYS A 69 -2.15 3.41 0.14
C CYS A 69 -2.87 2.07 0.01
N GLY A 70 -2.38 1.06 0.72
CA GLY A 70 -3.10 -0.19 0.94
C GLY A 70 -4.34 0.05 1.78
N VAL A 71 -5.48 -0.54 1.41
CA VAL A 71 -6.70 -0.47 2.24
C VAL A 71 -7.14 -1.87 2.62
N VAL A 72 -7.20 -2.14 3.92
CA VAL A 72 -7.72 -3.39 4.48
C VAL A 72 -9.06 -3.08 5.12
N MET A 73 -10.13 -3.66 4.61
CA MET A 73 -11.44 -3.54 5.24
C MET A 73 -11.46 -4.43 6.49
N VAL A 74 -11.80 -3.88 7.65
CA VAL A 74 -11.90 -4.65 8.91
C VAL A 74 -13.28 -4.44 9.50
N THR A 75 -14.20 -5.39 9.33
CA THR A 75 -15.61 -5.12 9.61
C THR A 75 -16.44 -6.34 10.02
N ALA A 76 -17.58 -6.12 10.68
CA ALA A 76 -18.54 -7.17 11.02
C ALA A 76 -19.55 -7.46 9.88
N VAL A 77 -19.39 -6.84 8.71
CA VAL A 77 -20.27 -7.06 7.56
C VAL A 77 -19.74 -8.20 6.72
N ASP A 78 -20.56 -9.22 6.49
CA ASP A 78 -20.23 -10.27 5.52
C ASP A 78 -20.04 -9.67 4.10
N PRO A 79 -19.04 -10.13 3.34
CA PRO A 79 -18.83 -9.68 1.98
C PRO A 79 -20.03 -10.08 1.09
N GLY A 80 -20.55 -9.10 0.34
CA GLY A 80 -21.56 -9.32 -0.70
C GLY A 80 -20.96 -9.16 -2.10
N PHE A 81 -21.78 -9.26 -3.15
CA PHE A 81 -21.31 -9.00 -4.52
C PHE A 81 -20.84 -7.56 -4.77
N ASP A 82 -21.17 -6.62 -3.88
CA ASP A 82 -20.78 -5.22 -4.01
C ASP A 82 -19.27 -4.98 -3.81
N ILE A 83 -18.54 -5.96 -3.25
CA ILE A 83 -17.08 -5.87 -3.10
C ILE A 83 -16.34 -5.89 -4.44
N VAL A 84 -16.96 -6.39 -5.51
CA VAL A 84 -16.32 -6.54 -6.83
C VAL A 84 -15.84 -5.19 -7.38
N ASP A 85 -16.57 -4.12 -7.08
CA ASP A 85 -16.25 -2.77 -7.53
C ASP A 85 -15.51 -1.95 -6.46
N MET A 86 -15.19 -2.54 -5.30
CA MET A 86 -14.49 -1.85 -4.22
C MET A 86 -12.98 -1.98 -4.38
N GLY A 87 -12.27 -0.85 -4.34
CA GLY A 87 -10.82 -0.79 -4.53
C GLY A 87 -9.99 -1.08 -3.28
N PHE A 88 -10.36 -2.06 -2.44
CA PHE A 88 -9.55 -2.47 -1.28
C PHE A 88 -8.53 -3.55 -1.66
N ASP A 89 -7.51 -3.73 -0.83
CA ASP A 89 -6.46 -4.73 -1.00
C ASP A 89 -6.71 -6.01 -0.18
N ASP A 90 -7.38 -5.90 0.97
CA ASP A 90 -7.75 -7.05 1.80
C ASP A 90 -9.06 -6.85 2.59
N TYR A 91 -9.63 -7.95 3.10
CA TYR A 91 -10.92 -7.92 3.82
C TYR A 91 -10.93 -8.90 5.00
N LEU A 92 -11.11 -8.37 6.21
CA LEU A 92 -11.15 -9.12 7.47
C LEU A 92 -12.51 -9.00 8.14
N LEU A 93 -13.02 -10.14 8.62
CA LEU A 93 -14.27 -10.20 9.38
C LEU A 93 -14.00 -10.12 10.88
N LYS A 94 -14.66 -9.18 11.55
CA LYS A 94 -14.63 -9.09 13.02
C LYS A 94 -15.33 -10.31 13.65
N PRO A 95 -14.79 -10.87 14.76
CA PRO A 95 -13.59 -10.44 15.48
C PRO A 95 -12.28 -10.90 14.81
N VAL A 96 -11.31 -9.99 14.74
CA VAL A 96 -9.97 -10.27 14.18
C VAL A 96 -8.98 -10.44 15.31
N GLU A 97 -8.16 -11.48 15.24
CA GLU A 97 -7.08 -11.71 16.21
C GLU A 97 -5.84 -10.87 15.88
N GLY A 98 -5.07 -10.46 16.89
CA GLY A 98 -3.91 -9.59 16.68
C GLY A 98 -2.85 -10.19 15.73
N ALA A 99 -2.65 -11.52 15.76
CA ALA A 99 -1.72 -12.19 14.87
C ALA A 99 -2.19 -12.17 13.40
N GLU A 100 -3.49 -12.36 13.17
CA GLU A 100 -4.09 -12.27 11.84
C GLU A 100 -3.98 -10.84 11.29
N LEU A 101 -4.30 -9.85 12.13
CA LEU A 101 -4.20 -8.44 11.79
C LEU A 101 -2.78 -8.04 11.39
N GLN A 102 -1.79 -8.43 12.19
CA GLN A 102 -0.37 -8.19 11.90
C GLN A 102 0.07 -8.85 10.59
N SER A 103 -0.37 -10.10 10.35
CA SER A 103 -0.01 -10.84 9.15
C SER A 103 -0.56 -10.16 7.88
N VAL A 104 -1.83 -9.76 7.88
CA VAL A 104 -2.47 -9.11 6.72
C VAL A 104 -1.90 -7.72 6.45
N VAL A 105 -1.61 -6.95 7.50
CA VAL A 105 -0.93 -5.66 7.37
C VAL A 105 0.47 -5.86 6.78
N ALA A 106 1.26 -6.80 7.31
CA ALA A 106 2.60 -7.07 6.81
C ALA A 106 2.61 -7.53 5.34
N GLU A 107 1.66 -8.36 4.94
CA GLU A 107 1.49 -8.77 3.55
C GLU A 107 1.12 -7.57 2.67
N THR A 108 0.20 -6.72 3.13
CA THR A 108 -0.21 -5.52 2.40
C THR A 108 0.95 -4.56 2.18
N VAL A 109 1.75 -4.28 3.22
CA VAL A 109 2.97 -3.46 3.10
C VAL A 109 3.95 -4.08 2.10
N ASN A 110 4.18 -5.40 2.18
CA ASN A 110 5.06 -6.09 1.24
C ASN A 110 4.58 -5.97 -0.22
N ARG A 111 3.26 -6.09 -0.46
CA ARG A 111 2.67 -5.87 -1.79
C ARG A 111 2.91 -4.45 -2.28
N LEU A 112 2.76 -3.43 -1.43
CA LEU A 112 3.02 -2.03 -1.78
C LEU A 112 4.50 -1.80 -2.12
N ASP A 113 5.42 -2.31 -1.30
CA ASP A 113 6.86 -2.21 -1.56
C ASP A 113 7.24 -2.83 -2.91
N LYS A 114 6.70 -4.02 -3.22
CA LYS A 114 6.92 -4.68 -4.52
C LYS A 114 6.38 -3.85 -5.68
N ARG A 115 5.16 -3.30 -5.55
CA ARG A 115 4.58 -2.42 -6.58
C ARG A 115 5.45 -1.17 -6.78
N ALA A 116 5.95 -0.56 -5.71
CA ALA A 116 6.83 0.61 -5.76
C ALA A 116 8.15 0.31 -6.49
N VAL A 117 8.80 -0.81 -6.17
CA VAL A 117 10.04 -1.26 -6.83
C VAL A 117 9.84 -1.44 -8.33
N VAL A 118 8.78 -2.12 -8.75
CA VAL A 118 8.47 -2.34 -10.18
C VAL A 118 8.18 -1.02 -10.88
N ARG A 119 7.43 -0.11 -10.25
CA ARG A 119 7.11 1.22 -10.78
C ARG A 119 8.38 2.05 -10.99
N GLU A 120 9.29 2.05 -10.00
CA GLU A 120 10.57 2.74 -10.07
C GLU A 120 11.44 2.16 -11.21
N TYR A 121 11.56 0.84 -11.30
CA TYR A 121 12.33 0.16 -12.35
C TYR A 121 11.86 0.59 -13.74
N HIS A 122 10.55 0.55 -14.01
CA HIS A 122 10.01 0.97 -15.31
C HIS A 122 10.28 2.46 -15.60
N ALA A 123 10.16 3.32 -14.60
CA ALA A 123 10.44 4.75 -14.76
C ALA A 123 11.92 5.02 -15.08
N LEU A 124 12.86 4.32 -14.43
CA LEU A 124 14.29 4.45 -14.70
C LEU A 124 14.69 3.83 -16.04
N SER A 125 14.13 2.67 -16.38
CA SER A 125 14.34 2.00 -17.67
C SER A 125 13.94 2.89 -18.85
N ALA A 126 12.79 3.58 -18.74
CA ALA A 126 12.37 4.55 -19.75
C ALA A 126 13.33 5.75 -19.91
N LYS A 127 13.90 6.25 -18.79
CA LYS A 127 14.92 7.32 -18.82
C LYS A 127 16.19 6.83 -19.51
N VAL A 128 16.67 5.63 -19.16
CA VAL A 128 17.85 5.01 -19.79
C VAL A 128 17.64 4.84 -21.30
N ALA A 129 16.49 4.32 -21.71
CA ALA A 129 16.16 4.17 -23.13
C ALA A 129 16.20 5.50 -23.88
N THR A 130 15.65 6.57 -23.29
CA THR A 130 15.67 7.92 -23.87
C THR A 130 17.08 8.47 -24.01
N LEU A 131 17.91 8.35 -22.96
CA LEU A 131 19.29 8.83 -22.99
C LEU A 131 20.14 8.11 -24.02
N ARG A 132 19.94 6.80 -24.21
CA ARG A 132 20.63 6.00 -25.23
C ARG A 132 20.30 6.41 -26.67
N VAL A 133 19.15 7.04 -26.90
CA VAL A 133 18.77 7.59 -28.21
C VAL A 133 19.39 8.97 -28.44
N GLU A 134 19.41 9.81 -27.41
CA GLU A 134 19.77 11.23 -27.54
C GLU A 134 21.28 11.51 -27.36
N LYS A 135 22.01 10.62 -26.68
CA LYS A 135 23.43 10.81 -26.33
C LYS A 135 24.32 9.81 -27.03
N ASN A 136 25.56 10.23 -27.30
CA ASN A 136 26.55 9.30 -27.83
C ASN A 136 27.16 8.44 -26.70
N PRO A 137 27.77 7.28 -27.03
CA PRO A 137 28.31 6.36 -26.02
C PRO A 137 29.36 6.98 -25.10
N ALA A 138 30.27 7.82 -25.61
CA ALA A 138 31.31 8.43 -24.80
C ALA A 138 30.74 9.42 -23.77
N GLU A 139 29.73 10.20 -24.15
CA GLU A 139 29.02 11.11 -23.22
C GLU A 139 28.30 10.35 -22.11
N LEU A 140 27.76 9.17 -22.41
CA LEU A 140 27.09 8.32 -21.42
C LEU A 140 28.08 7.65 -20.47
N GLU A 141 29.19 7.13 -21.00
CA GLU A 141 30.25 6.49 -20.21
C GLU A 141 30.87 7.47 -19.20
N ASP A 142 31.11 8.71 -19.60
CA ASP A 142 31.72 9.75 -18.75
C ASP A 142 30.72 10.40 -17.76
N SER A 143 29.45 9.99 -17.76
CA SER A 143 28.41 10.61 -16.92
C SER A 143 28.15 9.84 -15.62
N ASP A 144 28.56 10.41 -14.48
CA ASP A 144 28.27 9.88 -13.14
C ASP A 144 26.76 9.75 -12.86
N GLU A 145 25.92 10.59 -13.47
CA GLU A 145 24.46 10.50 -13.35
C GLU A 145 23.91 9.27 -14.08
N TYR A 146 24.42 8.99 -15.28
CA TYR A 146 24.02 7.82 -16.04
C TYR A 146 24.50 6.53 -15.37
N GLN A 147 25.72 6.49 -14.84
CA GLN A 147 26.22 5.31 -14.10
C GLN A 147 25.35 5.03 -12.85
N ARG A 148 25.02 6.05 -12.06
CA ARG A 148 24.11 5.90 -10.91
C ARG A 148 22.71 5.39 -11.31
N LEU A 149 22.21 5.78 -12.48
CA LEU A 149 20.94 5.27 -12.99
C LEU A 149 21.03 3.78 -13.35
N LEU A 150 22.15 3.33 -13.94
CA LEU A 150 22.37 1.92 -14.25
C LEU A 150 22.50 1.09 -12.97
N ASP A 151 23.33 1.53 -12.02
CA ASP A 151 23.49 0.85 -10.72
C ASP A 151 22.15 0.68 -10.01
N ARG A 152 21.33 1.74 -10.01
CA ARG A 152 19.99 1.68 -9.40
C ARG A 152 19.06 0.72 -10.14
N LEU A 153 19.16 0.62 -11.46
CA LEU A 153 18.33 -0.28 -12.26
C LEU A 153 18.69 -1.74 -11.99
N ASP A 154 19.99 -2.05 -11.88
CA ASP A 154 20.50 -3.38 -11.53
C ASP A 154 20.06 -3.78 -10.11
N ASP A 155 20.13 -2.86 -9.13
CA ASP A 155 19.64 -3.07 -7.77
C ASP A 155 18.13 -3.39 -7.75
N LEU A 156 17.33 -2.64 -8.53
CA LEU A 156 15.89 -2.85 -8.60
C LEU A 156 15.54 -4.15 -9.31
N GLU A 157 16.26 -4.52 -10.37
CA GLU A 157 16.09 -5.79 -11.08
C GLU A 157 16.33 -6.98 -10.14
N ALA A 158 17.43 -6.95 -9.38
CA ALA A 158 17.73 -7.99 -8.39
C ALA A 158 16.62 -8.11 -7.31
N ARG A 159 16.04 -6.99 -6.86
CA ARG A 159 14.91 -7.01 -5.91
C ARG A 159 13.63 -7.58 -6.52
N ILE A 160 13.36 -7.32 -7.80
CA ILE A 160 12.21 -7.87 -8.53
C ILE A 160 12.38 -9.39 -8.66
N GLU A 161 13.56 -9.85 -9.07
CA GLU A 161 13.86 -11.28 -9.22
C GLU A 161 13.73 -12.03 -7.89
N ALA A 162 14.28 -11.48 -6.80
CA ALA A 162 14.16 -12.06 -5.47
C ALA A 162 12.70 -12.10 -4.96
N GLY A 163 11.84 -11.19 -5.44
CA GLY A 163 10.43 -11.12 -5.08
C GLY A 163 9.51 -12.06 -5.88
N GLY A 164 9.99 -12.63 -6.99
CA GLY A 164 9.22 -13.45 -7.94
C GLY A 164 9.12 -14.94 -7.61
N ASP A 165 9.91 -15.45 -6.67
CA ASP A 165 10.01 -16.89 -6.37
C ASP A 165 8.86 -17.45 -5.50
N GLY A 166 7.82 -16.66 -5.22
CA GLY A 166 6.66 -17.06 -4.40
C GLY A 166 5.43 -17.60 -5.16
N ALA A 167 5.45 -17.61 -6.50
CA ALA A 167 4.26 -17.93 -7.31
C ALA A 167 4.36 -19.27 -8.09
N ARG A 168 5.05 -20.27 -7.53
CA ARG A 168 5.03 -21.65 -8.05
C ARG A 168 5.09 -22.68 -6.93
N SER A 169 3.97 -22.87 -6.24
CA SER A 169 3.59 -24.16 -5.67
C SER A 169 2.17 -24.05 -5.14
N ASP A 170 1.23 -24.65 -5.87
CA ASP A 170 0.16 -25.46 -5.29
C ASP A 170 -0.44 -26.27 -6.45
N ASP A 171 0.02 -27.52 -6.52
CA ASP A 171 -0.58 -28.65 -7.24
C ASP A 171 -1.79 -29.18 -6.45
#